data_AF-A0A837IBG9-F1
#
_entry.id   AF-A0A837IBG9-F1
#
_cell.length_a   1.000
_cell.length_b   1.000
_cell.length_c   1.000
_cell.angle_alpha   90.00
_cell.angle_beta   90.00
_cell.angle_gamma   90.00
#
_symmetry.space_group_name_H-M   'P 1'
#
loop_
_entity.id
_entity.type
_entity.pdbx_description
1 polymer ?
#
loop_
_entity_poly.entity_id
_entity_poly.type
_entity_poly.pdbx_seq_one_letter_code
_entity_poly.pdbx_strand_id
1 'polypeptide(L)'
;MEPREELFEEIIGCIRKKGLFYAKRRMAVFFLVFIGFAAAFLQILRMAEAEFASSGFTELAMLLFSDFGAVLTYWQSFTLALAESLPAMSVVALMVIIFVSLQSLKFISNDLKLIYGYK
;
A
#
# COMPACT_ATOMS: atom_id res chain seq x y z
N MET A 1 44.21 13.85 -26.53
CA MET A 1 44.42 14.04 -25.08
C MET A 1 43.49 13.08 -24.38
N GLU A 2 43.96 11.88 -24.05
CA GLU A 2 43.18 10.92 -23.26
C GLU A 2 43.18 11.38 -21.79
N PRO A 3 42.02 11.32 -21.09
CA PRO A 3 41.97 11.69 -19.68
C PRO A 3 42.81 10.71 -18.85
N ARG A 4 43.46 11.21 -17.79
CA ARG A 4 44.21 10.39 -16.84
C ARG A 4 43.24 9.44 -16.12
N GLU A 5 43.34 8.14 -16.38
CA GLU A 5 42.40 7.09 -15.91
C GLU A 5 42.17 7.12 -14.39
N GLU A 6 43.21 7.46 -13.61
CA GLU A 6 43.12 7.59 -12.14
C GLU A 6 42.11 8.65 -11.67
N LEU A 7 42.01 9.77 -12.38
CA LEU A 7 41.08 10.86 -12.02
C LEU A 7 39.63 10.46 -12.29
N PHE A 8 39.41 9.65 -13.33
CA PHE A 8 38.09 9.16 -13.68
C PHE A 8 37.57 8.15 -12.66
N GLU A 9 38.44 7.21 -12.24
CA GLU A 9 38.16 6.24 -11.17
C GLU A 9 37.86 6.92 -9.83
N GLU A 10 38.61 7.97 -9.46
CA GLU A 10 38.39 8.71 -8.21
C GLU A 10 37.05 9.45 -8.20
N ILE A 11 36.71 10.12 -9.32
CA ILE A 11 35.44 10.85 -9.47
C ILE A 11 34.26 9.87 -9.43
N ILE A 12 34.33 8.75 -10.16
CA ILE A 12 33.30 7.70 -10.12
C ILE A 12 33.17 7.16 -8.70
N GLY A 13 34.27 6.85 -8.01
CA GLY A 13 34.27 6.37 -6.62
C GLY A 13 33.57 7.34 -5.66
N CYS A 14 33.81 8.64 -5.79
CA CYS A 14 33.19 9.68 -4.96
C CYS A 14 31.67 9.82 -5.23
N ILE A 15 31.26 9.85 -6.50
CA ILE A 15 29.83 9.91 -6.90
C ILE A 15 29.08 8.71 -6.32
N ARG A 16 29.70 7.54 -6.40
CA ARG A 16 29.15 6.24 -6.01
C ARG A 16 28.99 6.13 -4.50
N LYS A 17 29.99 6.57 -3.72
CA LYS A 17 29.93 6.63 -2.24
C LYS A 17 28.85 7.60 -1.76
N LYS A 18 28.71 8.76 -2.41
CA LYS A 18 27.62 9.72 -2.14
C LYS A 18 26.26 9.12 -2.51
N GLY A 19 26.13 8.49 -3.67
CA GLY A 19 24.90 7.81 -4.11
C GLY A 19 24.43 6.75 -3.10
N LEU A 20 25.35 5.94 -2.59
CA LEU A 20 25.05 4.92 -1.57
C LEU A 20 24.60 5.54 -0.24
N PHE A 21 25.19 6.66 0.17
CA PHE A 21 24.78 7.38 1.37
C PHE A 21 23.36 7.96 1.24
N TYR A 22 23.04 8.55 0.08
CA TYR A 22 21.69 9.04 -0.20
C TYR A 22 20.66 7.90 -0.26
N ALA A 23 20.99 6.77 -0.89
CA ALA A 23 20.12 5.59 -0.94
C ALA A 23 19.84 5.02 0.46
N LYS A 24 20.87 4.86 1.31
CA LYS A 24 20.70 4.41 2.70
C LYS A 24 19.85 5.37 3.53
N ARG A 25 20.08 6.68 3.40
CA ARG A 25 19.28 7.69 4.11
C ARG A 25 17.83 7.67 3.65
N ARG A 26 17.58 7.53 2.35
CA ARG A 26 16.23 7.39 1.79
C ARG A 26 15.53 6.14 2.31
N MET A 27 16.22 5.00 2.40
CA MET A 27 15.68 3.79 3.02
C MET A 27 15.34 3.98 4.50
N ALA A 28 16.20 4.64 5.28
CA ALA A 28 15.93 4.88 6.70
C ALA A 28 14.69 5.76 6.91
N VAL A 29 14.55 6.84 6.13
CA VAL A 29 13.33 7.68 6.14
C VAL A 29 12.11 6.87 5.71
N PHE A 30 12.26 6.04 4.68
CA PHE A 30 11.19 5.16 4.22
C PHE A 30 10.71 4.23 5.34
N PHE A 31 11.60 3.57 6.06
CA PHE A 31 11.23 2.68 7.18
C PHE A 31 10.49 3.42 8.30
N LEU A 32 10.93 4.64 8.64
CA LEU A 32 10.25 5.46 9.65
C LEU A 32 8.83 5.81 9.21
N VAL A 33 8.66 6.24 7.97
CA VAL A 33 7.34 6.54 7.39
C VAL A 33 6.49 5.28 7.33
N PHE A 34 7.08 4.14 6.96
CA PHE A 34 6.38 2.86 6.86
C PHE A 34 5.83 2.38 8.21
N ILE A 35 6.58 2.54 9.30
CA ILE A 35 6.10 2.22 10.65
C ILE A 35 4.90 3.10 11.03
N GLY A 36 4.98 4.41 10.76
CA GLY A 36 3.86 5.32 11.00
C GLY A 36 2.63 4.95 10.16
N PHE A 37 2.84 4.55 8.91
CA PHE A 37 1.78 4.12 8.00
C PHE A 37 1.15 2.79 8.46
N ALA A 38 1.94 1.84 8.96
CA ALA A 38 1.46 0.58 9.50
C ALA A 38 0.59 0.79 10.76
N ALA A 39 0.97 1.73 11.63
CA ALA A 39 0.16 2.10 12.79
C ALA A 39 -1.18 2.73 12.36
N ALA A 40 -1.16 3.63 11.37
CA ALA A 40 -2.38 4.22 10.81
C ALA A 40 -3.28 3.17 10.13
N PHE A 41 -2.68 2.21 9.42
CA PHE A 41 -3.40 1.11 8.79
C PHE A 41 -4.15 0.24 9.80
N LEU A 42 -3.52 -0.10 10.93
CA LEU A 42 -4.18 -0.84 12.01
C LEU A 42 -5.39 -0.10 12.58
N GLN A 43 -5.30 1.23 12.72
CA GLN A 43 -6.44 2.02 13.19
C GLN A 43 -7.58 2.04 12.17
N ILE A 44 -7.26 2.19 10.89
CA ILE A 44 -8.24 2.19 9.80
C ILE A 44 -8.90 0.82 9.66
N LEU A 45 -8.18 -0.28 9.89
CA LEU A 45 -8.78 -1.62 9.94
C LEU A 45 -9.78 -1.77 11.07
N ARG A 46 -9.43 -1.32 12.29
CA ARG A 46 -10.36 -1.36 13.43
C ARG A 46 -11.61 -0.51 13.19
N MET A 47 -11.42 0.66 12.60
CA MET A 47 -12.52 1.55 12.23
C MET A 47 -13.41 0.90 11.17
N ALA A 48 -12.81 0.29 10.15
CA ALA A 48 -13.53 -0.46 9.13
C ALA A 48 -14.33 -1.61 9.75
N GLU A 49 -13.73 -2.44 10.62
CA GLU A 49 -14.44 -3.52 11.31
C GLU A 49 -15.66 -3.01 12.09
N ALA A 50 -15.51 -1.89 12.81
CA ALA A 50 -16.61 -1.29 13.55
C ALA A 50 -17.72 -0.74 12.63
N GLU A 51 -17.36 -0.12 11.51
CA GLU A 51 -18.32 0.35 10.51
C GLU A 51 -19.02 -0.81 9.79
N PHE A 52 -18.30 -1.88 9.46
CA PHE A 52 -18.88 -3.09 8.86
C PHE A 52 -19.83 -3.80 9.82
N ALA A 53 -19.52 -3.82 11.11
CA ALA A 53 -20.39 -4.41 12.13
C ALA A 53 -21.65 -3.56 12.40
N SER A 54 -21.55 -2.22 12.35
CA SER A 54 -22.67 -1.32 12.63
C SER A 54 -23.59 -1.06 11.43
N SER A 55 -23.08 -1.24 10.20
CA SER A 55 -23.84 -0.99 8.97
C SER A 55 -24.76 -2.14 8.54
N GLY A 56 -24.63 -3.33 9.14
CA GLY A 56 -25.38 -4.53 8.72
C GLY A 56 -24.95 -5.08 7.36
N PHE A 57 -23.90 -4.53 6.74
CA PHE A 57 -23.41 -4.97 5.44
C PHE A 57 -22.98 -6.44 5.45
N THR A 58 -22.32 -6.89 6.52
CA THR A 58 -21.86 -8.28 6.66
C THR A 58 -23.03 -9.25 6.72
N GLU A 59 -24.11 -8.89 7.42
CA GLU A 59 -25.32 -9.70 7.55
C GLU A 59 -26.05 -9.81 6.21
N LEU A 60 -26.19 -8.69 5.49
CA LEU A 60 -26.74 -8.67 4.12
C LEU A 60 -25.86 -9.46 3.15
N ALA A 61 -24.53 -9.36 3.26
CA ALA A 61 -23.60 -10.12 2.45
C ALA A 61 -23.67 -11.63 2.74
N MET A 62 -23.88 -12.03 3.99
CA MET A 62 -24.09 -13.44 4.34
C MET A 62 -25.41 -14.00 3.77
N LEU A 63 -26.43 -13.15 3.61
CA LEU A 63 -27.73 -13.54 3.04
C LEU A 63 -27.60 -14.11 1.61
N LEU A 64 -26.65 -13.60 0.81
CA LEU A 64 -26.32 -14.14 -0.52
C LEU A 64 -26.00 -15.64 -0.49
N PHE A 65 -25.37 -16.10 0.59
CA PHE A 65 -24.95 -17.49 0.73
C PHE A 65 -25.95 -18.33 1.50
N SER A 66 -26.71 -17.72 2.41
CA SER A 66 -27.69 -18.43 3.25
C SER A 66 -29.04 -18.65 2.56
N ASP A 67 -29.56 -17.65 1.85
CA ASP A 67 -30.87 -17.73 1.18
C ASP A 67 -30.81 -17.03 -0.18
N PHE A 68 -30.15 -17.70 -1.11
CA PHE A 68 -29.99 -17.21 -2.47
C PHE A 68 -31.34 -17.08 -3.21
N GLY A 69 -32.36 -17.86 -2.83
CA GLY A 69 -33.69 -17.81 -3.41
C GLY A 69 -34.42 -16.51 -3.08
N ALA A 70 -34.36 -16.07 -1.81
CA ALA A 70 -34.86 -14.77 -1.39
C ALA A 70 -34.11 -13.62 -2.08
N VAL A 71 -32.79 -13.72 -2.22
CA VAL A 71 -31.96 -12.70 -2.89
C VAL A 71 -32.32 -12.56 -4.37
N LEU A 72 -32.53 -13.66 -5.09
CA LEU A 72 -32.98 -13.61 -6.49
C LEU A 72 -34.37 -12.98 -6.64
N THR A 73 -35.27 -13.26 -5.70
CA THR A 73 -36.64 -12.73 -5.71
C THR A 73 -36.66 -11.22 -5.49
N TYR A 74 -35.80 -10.71 -4.62
CA TYR A 74 -35.72 -9.28 -4.25
C TYR A 74 -34.42 -8.60 -4.70
N TRP A 75 -33.84 -9.02 -5.82
CA TRP A 75 -32.48 -8.63 -6.22
C TRP A 75 -32.29 -7.11 -6.36
N GLN A 76 -33.32 -6.37 -6.80
CA GLN A 76 -33.26 -4.90 -6.92
C GLN A 76 -33.15 -4.23 -5.56
N SER A 77 -34.06 -4.57 -4.64
CA SER A 77 -34.08 -4.01 -3.28
C SER A 77 -32.86 -4.46 -2.49
N PHE A 78 -32.43 -5.70 -2.69
CA PHE A 78 -31.25 -6.26 -2.04
C PHE A 78 -29.96 -5.56 -2.49
N THR A 79 -29.75 -5.36 -3.79
CA THR A 79 -28.55 -4.68 -4.29
C THR A 79 -28.50 -3.21 -3.85
N LEU A 80 -29.65 -2.54 -3.80
CA LEU A 80 -29.74 -1.17 -3.25
C LEU A 80 -29.39 -1.13 -1.76
N ALA A 81 -30.00 -1.99 -0.94
CA ALA A 81 -29.72 -2.06 0.49
C ALA A 81 -28.26 -2.46 0.79
N LEU A 82 -27.69 -3.36 -0.02
CA LEU A 82 -26.28 -3.74 0.08
C LEU A 82 -25.34 -2.59 -0.30
N ALA A 83 -25.71 -1.77 -1.29
CA ALA A 83 -24.96 -0.59 -1.65
C ALA A 83 -25.04 0.52 -0.59
N GLU A 84 -26.21 0.72 0.02
CA GLU A 84 -26.42 1.72 1.08
C GLU A 84 -25.73 1.36 2.39
N SER A 85 -25.70 0.07 2.73
CA SER A 85 -24.99 -0.42 3.93
C SER A 85 -23.47 -0.47 3.73
N LEU A 86 -22.95 -0.38 2.52
CA LEU A 86 -21.51 -0.44 2.28
C LEU A 86 -20.80 0.74 2.97
N PRO A 87 -19.83 0.50 3.87
CA PRO A 87 -18.99 1.55 4.44
C PRO A 87 -17.98 2.05 3.39
N ALA A 88 -18.46 2.81 2.41
CA ALA A 88 -17.69 3.23 1.24
C ALA A 88 -16.41 3.99 1.63
N MET A 89 -16.46 4.80 2.69
CA MET A 89 -15.32 5.57 3.17
C MET A 89 -14.19 4.67 3.69
N SER A 90 -14.52 3.66 4.50
CA SER A 90 -13.54 2.68 4.99
C SER A 90 -12.94 1.87 3.84
N VAL A 91 -13.76 1.47 2.86
CA VAL A 91 -13.28 0.74 1.66
C VAL A 91 -12.31 1.60 0.85
N VAL A 92 -12.64 2.86 0.58
CA VAL A 92 -11.77 3.80 -0.15
C VAL A 92 -10.46 4.01 0.60
N ALA A 93 -10.51 4.21 1.92
CA ALA A 93 -9.33 4.38 2.75
C ALA A 93 -8.40 3.15 2.67
N LEU A 94 -8.94 1.94 2.75
CA LEU A 94 -8.18 0.71 2.58
C LEU A 94 -7.57 0.59 1.18
N MET A 95 -8.31 0.92 0.12
CA MET A 95 -7.77 0.90 -1.24
C MET A 95 -6.61 1.87 -1.41
N VAL A 96 -6.71 3.08 -0.87
CA VAL A 96 -5.63 4.08 -0.92
C VAL A 96 -4.38 3.54 -0.23
N ILE A 97 -4.54 2.93 0.95
CA ILE A 97 -3.41 2.36 1.70
C ILE A 97 -2.74 1.22 0.93
N ILE A 98 -3.51 0.32 0.34
CA ILE A 98 -2.99 -0.77 -0.50
C ILE A 98 -2.23 -0.18 -1.69
N PHE A 99 -2.80 0.80 -2.39
CA PHE A 99 -2.17 1.41 -3.56
C PHE A 99 -0.86 2.10 -3.21
N VAL A 100 -0.85 2.92 -2.14
CA VAL A 100 0.34 3.59 -1.64
C VAL A 100 1.40 2.57 -1.23
N SER A 101 1.00 1.49 -0.55
CA SER A 101 1.92 0.42 -0.12
C SER A 101 2.57 -0.28 -1.31
N LEU A 102 1.80 -0.60 -2.35
CA LEU A 102 2.30 -1.20 -3.58
C LEU A 102 3.26 -0.27 -4.33
N GLN A 103 2.91 1.01 -4.45
CA GLN A 103 3.77 2.01 -5.09
C GLN A 103 5.09 2.17 -4.35
N SER A 104 5.02 2.25 -3.02
CA SER A 104 6.17 2.27 -2.12
C SER A 104 7.08 1.06 -2.33
N LEU A 105 6.51 -0.15 -2.39
CA LEU A 105 7.27 -1.39 -2.58
C LEU A 105 8.02 -1.39 -3.92
N LYS A 106 7.40 -0.87 -4.98
CA LYS A 106 8.02 -0.71 -6.30
C LYS A 106 9.21 0.26 -6.26
N PHE A 107 9.10 1.37 -5.53
CA PHE A 107 10.21 2.32 -5.35
C PHE A 107 11.39 1.70 -4.61
N ILE A 108 11.14 1.01 -3.49
CA ILE A 108 12.20 0.35 -2.73
C ILE A 108 12.88 -0.72 -3.57
N SER A 109 12.12 -1.51 -4.33
CA SER A 109 12.69 -2.56 -5.20
C SER A 109 13.74 -2.01 -6.17
N ASN A 110 13.52 -0.80 -6.69
CA ASN A 110 14.50 -0.14 -7.57
C ASN A 110 15.74 0.33 -6.80
N ASP A 111 15.58 0.93 -5.62
CA ASP A 111 16.70 1.35 -4.78
C ASP A 111 17.51 0.14 -4.26
N LEU A 112 16.85 -0.99 -4.00
CA LEU A 112 17.47 -2.24 -3.54
C LEU A 112 18.28 -2.91 -4.65
N LYS A 113 17.80 -2.86 -5.90
CA LYS A 113 18.57 -3.32 -7.07
C LYS A 113 19.83 -2.48 -7.30
N LEU A 114 19.78 -1.17 -7.08
CA LEU A 114 20.97 -0.30 -7.16
C LEU A 114 22.01 -0.64 -6.08
N ILE A 115 21.57 -1.04 -4.88
CA ILE A 115 22.48 -1.42 -3.80
C ILE A 115 23.03 -2.85 -3.99
N TYR A 116 22.22 -3.78 -4.49
CA TYR A 116 22.61 -5.20 -4.62
C TYR A 116 23.32 -5.51 -5.94
N GLY A 117 22.97 -4.84 -7.05
CA GLY A 117 23.70 -4.92 -8.33
C GLY A 117 25.06 -4.22 -8.30
N TYR A 118 25.45 -3.70 -7.14
CA TYR A 118 26.70 -3.02 -6.86
C TYR A 118 27.71 -3.91 -6.11
N LYS A 119 27.38 -5.20 -5.94
CA LYS A 119 28.28 -6.19 -5.33
C LYS A 119 29.06 -6.95 -6.37
#